data_AF-Q32H82-F1
#
_entry.id   AF-Q32H82-F1
#
_cell.length_a   1.000
_cell.length_b   1.000
_cell.length_c   1.000
_cell.angle_alpha   90.00
_cell.angle_beta   90.00
_cell.angle_gamma   90.00
#
_symmetry.space_group_name_H-M   'P 1'
#
loop_
_entity.id
_entity.type
_entity.pdbx_description
1 polymer ?
#
loop_
_entity_poly.entity_id
_entity_poly.type
_entity_poly.pdbx_seq_one_letter_code
_entity_poly.pdbx_strand_id
1 'polypeptide(L)'
;MRDGLLDSTKQAISERIKSPLWGFIILTWVWFNWPNLAMLFMSDAPVKFRIDYILLQEDFYLLFVVRPIAIGCLLAIASPYINLLLSKAHEWADDKHSKVVAKIKKRQLKDAIAFAKIQVEADRAKEIINHEIDIDKKIKEGKLKQEQLKQEQLNTESLKEEIEQMKRELETLAETKGNIRRARDKYVSDAKRYHFDVAVMPLIS
;
A
#
# COMPACT_ATOMS: atom_id res chain seq x y z
N MET A 1 47.48 -48.76 -17.46
CA MET A 1 47.89 -49.34 -16.15
C MET A 1 48.24 -48.28 -15.11
N ARG A 2 49.06 -47.26 -15.44
CA ARG A 2 49.42 -46.17 -14.49
C ARG A 2 48.21 -45.41 -13.95
N ASP A 3 47.22 -45.14 -14.80
CA ASP A 3 46.02 -44.37 -14.40
C ASP A 3 45.19 -45.11 -13.34
N GLY A 4 45.01 -46.43 -13.48
CA GLY A 4 44.30 -47.25 -12.49
C GLY A 4 45.01 -47.33 -11.13
N LEU A 5 46.35 -47.30 -11.09
CA LEU A 5 47.10 -47.26 -9.83
C LEU A 5 46.96 -45.88 -9.14
N LEU A 6 47.00 -44.79 -9.92
CA LEU A 6 46.80 -43.44 -9.41
C LEU A 6 45.38 -43.25 -8.89
N ASP A 7 44.38 -43.78 -9.57
CA ASP A 7 42.98 -43.69 -9.14
C ASP A 7 42.72 -44.53 -7.89
N SER A 8 43.28 -45.75 -7.82
CA SER A 8 43.17 -46.61 -6.63
C SER A 8 43.85 -45.99 -5.40
N THR A 9 45.04 -45.39 -5.58
CA THR A 9 45.75 -44.71 -4.47
C THR A 9 45.04 -43.43 -4.05
N LYS A 10 44.55 -42.62 -4.99
CA LYS A 10 43.73 -41.44 -4.69
C LYS A 10 42.46 -41.81 -3.95
N GLN A 11 41.77 -42.87 -4.38
CA GLN A 11 40.55 -43.34 -3.73
C GLN A 11 40.83 -43.83 -2.31
N ALA A 12 41.87 -44.65 -2.12
CA ALA A 12 42.27 -45.12 -0.79
C ALA A 12 42.67 -43.98 0.16
N ILE A 13 43.38 -42.97 -0.35
CA ILE A 13 43.72 -41.77 0.42
C ILE A 13 42.46 -40.95 0.73
N SER A 14 41.58 -40.75 -0.25
CA SER A 14 40.33 -40.00 -0.09
C SER A 14 39.41 -40.65 0.94
N GLU A 15 39.24 -41.97 0.91
CA GLU A 15 38.44 -42.72 1.88
C GLU A 15 39.00 -42.60 3.30
N ARG A 16 40.34 -42.64 3.45
CA ARG A 16 41.01 -42.49 4.74
C ARG A 16 40.89 -41.06 5.28
N ILE A 17 41.11 -40.04 4.46
CA ILE A 17 40.97 -38.63 4.85
C ILE A 17 39.51 -38.29 5.20
N LYS A 18 38.53 -38.91 4.52
CA LYS A 18 37.11 -38.78 4.85
C LYS A 18 36.74 -39.41 6.20
N SER A 19 37.58 -40.29 6.75
CA SER A 19 37.36 -40.82 8.08
C SER A 19 37.70 -39.75 9.13
N PRO A 20 36.75 -39.38 10.02
CA PRO A 20 36.99 -38.37 11.06
C PRO A 20 38.22 -38.66 11.92
N LEU A 21 38.53 -39.95 12.13
CA LEU A 21 39.68 -40.42 12.91
C LEU A 21 41.01 -39.81 12.42
N TRP A 22 41.27 -39.86 11.12
CA TRP A 22 42.53 -39.34 10.56
C TRP A 22 42.61 -37.82 10.68
N GLY A 23 41.49 -37.12 10.54
CA GLY A 23 41.41 -35.67 10.77
C GLY A 23 41.85 -35.32 12.19
N PHE A 24 41.33 -36.00 13.20
CA PHE A 24 41.71 -35.77 14.60
C PHE A 24 43.14 -36.20 14.91
N ILE A 25 43.62 -37.31 14.35
CA ILE A 25 45.01 -37.77 14.55
C ILE A 25 45.99 -36.78 13.95
N ILE A 26 45.79 -36.33 12.70
CA ILE A 26 46.66 -35.35 12.05
C ILE A 26 46.61 -34.01 12.81
N LEU A 27 45.42 -33.55 13.19
CA LEU A 27 45.25 -32.30 13.94
C LEU A 27 45.99 -32.35 15.27
N THR A 28 45.81 -33.44 16.03
CA THR A 28 46.46 -33.64 17.32
C THR A 28 47.97 -33.78 17.14
N TRP A 29 48.42 -34.50 16.12
CA TRP A 29 49.85 -34.64 15.82
C TRP A 29 50.49 -33.29 15.50
N VAL A 30 49.89 -32.49 14.61
CA VAL A 30 50.37 -31.13 14.30
C VAL A 30 50.35 -30.24 15.54
N TRP A 31 49.32 -30.34 16.37
CA TRP A 31 49.18 -29.55 17.60
C TRP A 31 50.29 -29.86 18.62
N PHE A 32 50.52 -31.15 18.90
CA PHE A 32 51.54 -31.58 19.86
C PHE A 32 52.96 -31.44 19.30
N ASN A 33 53.16 -31.65 18.00
CA ASN A 33 54.44 -31.47 17.32
C ASN A 33 54.68 -30.03 16.86
N TRP A 34 53.81 -29.08 17.21
CA TRP A 34 53.95 -27.69 16.76
C TRP A 34 55.33 -27.10 17.05
N PRO A 35 55.95 -27.29 18.23
CA PRO A 35 57.31 -26.81 18.48
C PRO A 35 58.37 -27.48 17.58
N ASN A 36 58.21 -28.77 17.28
CA ASN A 36 59.11 -29.51 16.39
C ASN A 36 58.97 -29.05 14.94
N LEU A 37 57.74 -28.80 14.49
CA LEU A 37 57.46 -28.22 13.18
C LEU A 37 58.02 -26.79 13.08
N ALA A 38 57.84 -25.97 14.12
CA ALA A 38 58.40 -24.64 14.19
C ALA A 38 59.94 -24.68 14.16
N MET A 39 60.58 -25.55 14.93
CA MET A 39 62.03 -25.72 14.88
C MET A 39 62.52 -26.18 13.51
N LEU A 40 61.76 -27.08 12.84
CA LEU A 40 62.13 -27.58 11.52
C LEU A 40 62.06 -26.50 10.44
N PHE A 41 61.00 -25.68 10.42
CA PHE A 41 60.78 -24.70 9.34
C PHE A 41 61.24 -23.28 9.65
N MET A 42 61.26 -22.87 10.92
CA MET A 42 61.50 -21.48 11.33
C MET A 42 62.88 -21.24 11.96
N SER A 43 63.61 -22.30 12.35
CA SER A 43 64.95 -22.13 12.92
C SER A 43 66.02 -21.97 11.83
N ASP A 44 66.89 -20.95 12.00
CA ASP A 44 68.07 -20.73 11.17
C ASP A 44 69.21 -21.74 11.42
N ALA A 45 69.01 -22.69 12.34
CA ALA A 45 69.99 -23.74 12.62
C ALA A 45 70.27 -24.63 11.39
N PRO A 46 71.50 -25.18 11.27
CA PRO A 46 71.81 -26.20 10.27
C PRO A 46 70.81 -27.36 10.34
N VAL A 47 70.43 -27.92 9.18
CA VAL A 47 69.43 -29.01 9.09
C VAL A 47 69.75 -30.16 10.05
N LYS A 48 71.03 -30.54 10.17
CA LYS A 48 71.47 -31.58 11.09
C LYS A 48 71.13 -31.25 12.55
N PHE A 49 71.43 -30.02 12.99
CA PHE A 49 71.12 -29.60 14.37
C PHE A 49 69.61 -29.57 14.65
N ARG A 50 68.79 -29.18 13.66
CA ARG A 50 67.33 -29.21 13.81
C ARG A 50 66.80 -30.64 13.99
N ILE A 51 67.30 -31.59 13.20
CA ILE A 51 66.92 -33.01 13.30
C ILE A 51 67.42 -33.60 14.62
N ASP A 52 68.69 -33.34 14.97
CA ASP A 52 69.28 -33.81 16.22
C ASP A 52 68.51 -33.26 17.42
N TYR A 53 68.11 -31.98 17.42
CA TYR A 53 67.29 -31.40 18.47
C TYR A 53 65.96 -32.16 18.66
N ILE A 54 65.32 -32.57 17.57
CA ILE A 54 64.05 -33.32 17.64
C ILE A 54 64.29 -34.75 18.12
N LEU A 55 65.35 -35.42 17.63
CA LEU A 55 65.66 -36.81 17.98
C LEU A 55 66.28 -36.98 19.37
N LEU A 56 66.95 -35.94 19.90
CA LEU A 56 67.55 -35.92 21.23
C LEU A 56 66.54 -35.57 22.34
N GLN A 57 65.30 -35.21 22.00
CA GLN A 57 64.26 -35.01 23.01
C GLN A 57 63.99 -36.33 23.73
N GLU A 58 64.00 -36.27 25.07
CA GLU A 58 63.62 -37.40 25.91
C GLU A 58 62.23 -37.91 25.51
N ASP A 59 62.10 -39.22 25.38
CA ASP A 59 60.85 -39.88 25.04
C ASP A 59 60.18 -39.37 23.75
N PHE A 60 60.95 -38.90 22.75
CA PHE A 60 60.43 -38.33 21.51
C PHE A 60 59.31 -39.18 20.89
N TYR A 61 59.56 -40.48 20.69
CA TYR A 61 58.59 -41.39 20.10
C TYR A 61 57.31 -41.52 20.94
N LEU A 62 57.42 -41.54 22.27
CA LEU A 62 56.26 -41.66 23.15
C LEU A 62 55.44 -40.36 23.18
N LEU A 63 56.10 -39.21 23.32
CA LEU A 63 55.45 -37.92 23.48
C LEU A 63 54.90 -37.33 22.18
N PHE A 64 55.58 -37.57 21.06
CA PHE A 64 55.29 -36.90 19.79
C PHE A 64 54.70 -37.82 18.71
N VAL A 65 54.81 -39.14 18.86
CA VAL A 65 54.17 -40.10 17.95
C VAL A 65 53.03 -40.83 18.65
N VAL A 66 53.30 -41.51 19.77
CA VAL A 66 52.28 -42.35 20.44
C VAL A 66 51.19 -41.50 21.11
N ARG A 67 51.56 -40.48 21.88
CA ARG A 67 50.61 -39.63 22.61
C ARG A 67 49.63 -38.90 21.68
N PRO A 68 50.03 -38.27 20.56
CA PRO A 68 49.07 -37.61 19.68
C PRO A 68 48.13 -38.60 18.97
N ILE A 69 48.59 -39.82 18.66
CA ILE A 69 47.73 -40.88 18.13
C ILE A 69 46.70 -41.29 19.20
N ALA A 70 47.13 -41.52 20.44
CA ALA A 70 46.22 -41.88 21.53
C ALA A 70 45.18 -40.79 21.81
N ILE A 71 45.60 -39.53 21.90
CA ILE A 71 44.70 -38.38 22.10
C ILE A 71 43.81 -38.16 20.88
N GLY A 72 44.33 -38.35 19.66
CA GLY A 72 43.55 -38.26 18.42
C GLY A 72 42.46 -39.32 18.35
N CYS A 73 42.76 -40.56 18.74
CA CYS A 73 41.77 -41.63 18.89
C CYS A 73 40.73 -41.30 19.95
N LEU A 74 41.14 -40.80 21.13
CA LEU A 74 40.23 -40.38 22.19
C LEU A 74 39.31 -39.23 21.72
N LEU A 75 39.85 -38.24 21.02
CA LEU A 75 39.08 -37.13 20.46
C LEU A 75 38.09 -37.60 19.39
N ALA A 76 38.48 -38.58 18.57
CA ALA A 76 37.56 -39.15 17.58
C ALA A 76 36.42 -39.94 18.22
N ILE A 77 36.67 -40.65 19.33
CA ILE A 77 35.62 -41.29 20.14
C ILE A 77 34.76 -40.23 20.85
N ALA A 78 35.36 -39.13 21.30
CA ALA A 78 34.66 -38.01 21.93
C ALA A 78 33.85 -37.15 20.92
N SER A 79 34.22 -37.18 19.64
CA SER A 79 33.60 -36.38 18.57
C SER A 79 32.06 -36.49 18.50
N PRO A 80 31.43 -37.68 18.51
CA PRO A 80 29.98 -37.78 18.55
C PRO A 80 29.36 -37.10 19.78
N TYR A 81 30.05 -37.08 20.93
CA TYR A 81 29.58 -36.38 22.13
C TYR A 81 29.73 -34.86 22.02
N ILE A 82 30.80 -34.38 21.39
CA ILE A 82 30.97 -32.96 21.06
C ILE A 82 29.85 -32.51 20.11
N ASN A 83 29.53 -33.32 19.10
CA ASN A 83 28.42 -33.06 18.18
C ASN A 83 27.05 -33.06 18.91
N LEU A 84 26.87 -33.91 19.92
CA LEU A 84 25.66 -33.93 20.75
C LEU A 84 25.55 -32.66 21.62
N LEU A 85 26.67 -32.19 22.19
CA LEU A 85 26.73 -30.92 22.92
C LEU A 85 26.41 -29.72 22.01
N LEU A 86 27.02 -29.68 20.82
CA LEU A 86 26.72 -28.66 19.81
C LEU A 86 25.25 -28.71 19.38
N SER A 87 24.69 -29.89 19.17
CA SER A 87 23.28 -30.05 18.81
C SER A 87 22.35 -29.54 19.91
N LYS A 88 22.65 -29.82 21.18
CA LYS A 88 21.89 -29.27 22.32
C LYS A 88 22.03 -27.74 22.43
N ALA A 89 23.21 -27.21 22.15
CA ALA A 89 23.41 -25.76 22.11
C ALA A 89 22.62 -25.10 20.97
N HIS A 90 22.57 -25.74 19.80
CA HIS A 90 21.73 -25.32 18.68
C HIS A 90 20.24 -25.42 19.00
N GLU A 91 19.79 -26.50 19.64
CA GLU A 91 18.39 -26.66 20.07
C GLU A 91 17.99 -25.57 21.07
N TRP A 92 18.87 -25.24 22.02
CA TRP A 92 18.64 -24.13 22.94
C TRP A 92 18.57 -22.77 22.23
N ALA A 93 19.45 -22.54 21.25
CA ALA A 93 19.42 -21.34 20.43
C ALA A 93 18.16 -21.26 19.57
N ASP A 94 17.71 -22.39 19.01
CA ASP A 94 16.54 -22.46 18.14
C ASP A 94 15.23 -22.35 18.93
N ASP A 95 15.12 -22.91 20.14
CA ASP A 95 13.98 -22.66 21.04
C ASP A 95 13.87 -21.18 21.39
N LYS A 96 15.00 -20.52 21.67
CA LYS A 96 15.04 -19.07 21.91
C LYS A 96 14.61 -18.30 20.67
N HIS A 97 15.12 -18.68 19.49
CA HIS A 97 14.80 -18.03 18.22
C HIS A 97 13.33 -18.22 17.86
N SER A 98 12.80 -19.44 17.97
CA SER A 98 11.40 -19.80 17.74
C SER A 98 10.45 -19.01 18.63
N LYS A 99 10.77 -18.85 19.93
CA LYS A 99 9.99 -17.98 20.85
C LYS A 99 9.98 -16.52 20.41
N VAL A 100 11.10 -16.00 19.92
CA VAL A 100 11.18 -14.62 19.39
C VAL A 100 10.37 -14.50 18.10
N VAL A 101 10.52 -15.43 17.16
CA VAL A 101 9.75 -15.48 15.90
C VAL A 101 8.25 -15.57 16.17
N ALA A 102 7.83 -16.42 17.10
CA ALA A 102 6.42 -16.55 17.52
C ALA A 102 5.89 -15.23 18.11
N LYS A 103 6.69 -14.54 18.93
CA LYS A 103 6.34 -13.22 19.49
C LYS A 103 6.22 -12.15 18.40
N ILE A 104 7.12 -12.16 17.42
CA ILE A 104 7.09 -11.24 16.26
C ILE A 104 5.84 -11.52 15.42
N LYS A 105 5.56 -12.78 15.05
CA LYS A 105 4.35 -13.16 14.29
C LYS A 105 3.07 -12.76 15.03
N LYS A 106 3.00 -12.99 16.35
CA LYS A 106 1.85 -12.58 17.17
C LYS A 106 1.65 -11.05 17.16
N ARG A 107 2.74 -10.28 17.21
CA ARG A 107 2.69 -8.81 17.11
C ARG A 107 2.24 -8.36 15.72
N GLN A 108 2.79 -8.94 14.66
CA GLN A 108 2.39 -8.63 13.28
C GLN A 108 0.90 -8.91 13.04
N LEU A 109 0.37 -10.03 13.53
CA LEU A 109 -1.06 -10.33 13.44
C LEU A 109 -1.91 -9.31 14.22
N LYS A 110 -1.48 -8.92 15.42
CA LYS A 110 -2.18 -7.90 16.22
C LYS A 110 -2.18 -6.53 15.52
N ASP A 111 -1.04 -6.14 14.95
CA ASP A 111 -0.86 -4.87 14.24
C ASP A 111 -1.69 -4.89 12.95
N ALA A 112 -1.76 -6.02 12.23
CA ALA A 112 -2.62 -6.18 11.05
C ALA A 112 -4.11 -6.06 11.38
N ILE A 113 -4.56 -6.66 12.49
CA ILE A 113 -5.95 -6.53 12.96
C ILE A 113 -6.25 -5.07 13.35
N ALA A 114 -5.34 -4.40 14.05
CA ALA A 114 -5.51 -3.00 14.42
C ALA A 114 -5.57 -2.09 13.19
N PHE A 115 -4.69 -2.32 12.21
CA PHE A 115 -4.66 -1.60 10.95
C PHE A 115 -5.96 -1.80 10.15
N ALA A 116 -6.42 -3.05 10.01
CA ALA A 116 -7.68 -3.36 9.33
C ALA A 116 -8.88 -2.67 10.01
N LYS A 117 -8.90 -2.62 11.35
CA LYS A 117 -9.96 -1.92 12.10
C LYS A 117 -9.96 -0.42 11.81
N ILE A 118 -8.79 0.22 11.84
CA ILE A 118 -8.65 1.65 11.52
C ILE A 118 -9.06 1.94 10.07
N GLN A 119 -8.71 1.05 9.14
CA GLN A 119 -9.09 1.19 7.73
C GLN A 119 -10.61 1.12 7.54
N VAL A 120 -11.28 0.15 8.18
CA VAL A 120 -12.76 0.05 8.16
C VAL A 120 -13.41 1.28 8.79
N GLU A 121 -12.87 1.80 9.88
CA GLU A 121 -13.38 3.04 10.50
C GLU A 121 -13.19 4.26 9.58
N ALA A 122 -12.05 4.37 8.90
CA ALA A 122 -11.77 5.44 7.95
C ALA A 122 -12.66 5.36 6.69
N ASP A 123 -12.90 4.16 6.17
CA ASP A 123 -13.76 3.96 5.01
C ASP A 123 -15.23 4.24 5.35
N ARG A 124 -15.71 3.82 6.53
CA ARG A 124 -17.04 4.20 7.02
C ARG A 124 -17.18 5.72 7.21
N ALA A 125 -16.17 6.38 7.76
CA ALA A 125 -16.19 7.83 7.91
C ALA A 125 -16.27 8.54 6.55
N LYS A 126 -15.53 8.06 5.54
CA LYS A 126 -15.62 8.58 4.16
C LYS A 126 -17.01 8.35 3.55
N GLU A 127 -17.60 7.18 3.74
CA GLU A 127 -18.96 6.89 3.24
C GLU A 127 -20.00 7.82 3.87
N ILE A 128 -19.93 8.07 5.17
CA ILE A 128 -20.83 9.00 5.87
C ILE A 128 -20.65 10.43 5.31
N ILE A 129 -19.42 10.91 5.20
CA ILE A 129 -19.13 12.25 4.67
C ILE A 129 -19.64 12.38 3.22
N ASN A 130 -19.40 11.37 2.37
CA ASN A 130 -19.87 11.39 0.99
C ASN A 130 -21.40 11.38 0.91
N HIS A 131 -22.07 10.65 1.81
CA HIS A 131 -23.53 10.62 1.88
C HIS A 131 -24.10 11.98 2.34
N GLU A 132 -23.48 12.62 3.34
CA GLU A 132 -23.86 13.96 3.78
C GLU A 132 -23.68 15.00 2.68
N ILE A 133 -22.59 14.94 1.92
CA ILE A 133 -22.34 15.83 0.76
C ILE A 133 -23.40 15.61 -0.33
N ASP A 134 -23.76 14.36 -0.63
CA ASP A 134 -24.80 14.05 -1.63
C ASP A 134 -26.19 14.53 -1.18
N ILE A 135 -26.53 14.37 0.11
CA ILE A 135 -27.77 14.90 0.68
C ILE A 135 -27.80 16.43 0.60
N ASP A 136 -26.72 17.11 1.02
CA ASP A 136 -26.65 18.58 0.97
C ASP A 136 -26.79 19.09 -0.46
N LYS A 137 -26.11 18.44 -1.41
CA LYS A 137 -26.25 18.74 -2.84
C LYS A 137 -27.69 18.59 -3.32
N LYS A 138 -28.36 17.48 -2.99
CA LYS A 138 -29.77 17.24 -3.35
C LYS A 138 -30.72 18.25 -2.71
N ILE A 139 -30.47 18.64 -1.46
CA ILE A 139 -31.25 19.69 -0.77
C ILE A 139 -31.07 21.03 -1.48
N LYS A 140 -29.83 21.40 -1.83
CA LYS A 140 -29.54 22.65 -2.53
C LYS A 140 -30.15 22.68 -3.94
N GLU A 141 -30.06 21.57 -4.68
CA GLU A 141 -30.71 21.42 -5.98
C GLU A 141 -32.25 21.48 -5.86
N GLY A 142 -32.82 20.86 -4.82
CA GLY A 142 -34.25 20.91 -4.54
C GLY A 142 -34.74 22.34 -4.23
N LYS A 143 -34.00 23.08 -3.40
CA LYS A 143 -34.28 24.49 -3.09
C LYS A 143 -34.19 25.37 -4.34
N LEU A 144 -33.15 25.20 -5.16
CA LEU A 144 -32.99 25.96 -6.40
C LEU A 144 -34.15 25.72 -7.37
N LYS A 145 -34.57 24.46 -7.55
CA LYS A 145 -35.74 24.12 -8.37
C LYS A 145 -37.02 24.74 -7.81
N GLN A 146 -37.20 24.74 -6.49
CA GLN A 146 -38.37 25.35 -5.85
C GLN A 146 -38.40 26.88 -6.05
N GLU A 147 -37.25 27.56 -5.96
CA GLU A 147 -37.14 28.99 -6.24
C GLU A 147 -37.44 29.30 -7.71
N GLN A 148 -36.92 28.50 -8.65
CA GLN A 148 -37.24 28.62 -10.07
C GLN A 148 -38.73 28.44 -10.35
N LEU A 149 -39.37 27.43 -9.75
CA LEU A 149 -40.81 27.20 -9.89
C LEU A 149 -41.64 28.35 -9.33
N LYS A 150 -41.24 28.90 -8.17
CA LYS A 150 -41.91 30.08 -7.60
C LYS A 150 -41.78 31.30 -8.51
N GLN A 151 -40.59 31.54 -9.07
CA GLN A 151 -40.37 32.64 -10.01
C GLN A 151 -41.19 32.47 -11.29
N GLU A 152 -41.26 31.25 -11.82
CA GLU A 152 -42.06 30.93 -13.00
C GLU A 152 -43.57 31.12 -12.72
N GLN A 153 -44.04 30.73 -11.53
CA GLN A 153 -45.41 30.97 -11.09
C GLN A 153 -45.72 32.47 -10.98
N LEU A 154 -44.84 33.25 -10.34
CA LEU A 154 -45.00 34.72 -10.22
C LEU A 154 -45.03 35.40 -11.58
N ASN A 155 -44.12 35.02 -12.49
CA ASN A 155 -44.09 35.54 -13.85
C ASN A 155 -45.35 35.15 -14.64
N THR A 156 -45.88 33.94 -14.41
CA THR A 156 -47.12 33.48 -15.06
C THR A 156 -48.34 34.24 -14.52
N GLU A 157 -48.36 34.53 -13.23
CA GLU A 157 -49.43 35.30 -12.59
C GLU A 157 -49.41 36.76 -13.05
N SER A 158 -48.23 37.40 -13.09
CA SER A 158 -48.07 38.76 -13.62
C SER A 158 -48.46 38.85 -15.10
N LEU A 159 -48.07 37.87 -15.93
CA LEU A 159 -48.50 37.83 -17.33
C LEU A 159 -50.02 37.70 -17.48
N LYS A 160 -50.66 36.90 -16.62
CA LYS A 160 -52.13 36.77 -16.62
C LYS A 160 -52.79 38.10 -16.25
N GLU A 161 -52.27 38.80 -15.25
CA GLU A 161 -52.76 40.12 -14.86
C GLU A 161 -52.61 41.15 -16.00
N GLU A 162 -51.45 41.18 -16.67
CA GLU A 162 -51.21 42.03 -17.84
C GLU A 162 -52.19 41.72 -18.98
N ILE A 163 -52.42 40.43 -19.29
CA ILE A 163 -53.39 40.01 -20.31
C ILE A 163 -54.82 40.48 -19.95
N GLU A 164 -55.24 40.33 -18.70
CA GLU A 164 -56.57 40.77 -18.25
C GLU A 164 -56.70 42.30 -18.22
N GLN A 165 -55.62 43.03 -17.92
CA GLN A 165 -55.59 44.48 -18.05
C GLN A 165 -55.72 44.91 -19.52
N MET A 166 -54.94 44.32 -20.42
CA MET A 166 -55.01 44.62 -21.86
C MET A 166 -56.39 44.32 -22.44
N LYS A 167 -57.05 43.22 -22.02
CA LYS A 167 -58.44 42.92 -22.43
C LYS A 167 -59.42 44.01 -22.01
N ARG A 168 -59.32 44.51 -20.76
CA ARG A 168 -60.16 45.61 -20.26
C ARG A 168 -59.93 46.91 -21.02
N GLU A 169 -58.67 47.23 -21.32
CA GLU A 169 -58.33 48.39 -22.16
C GLU A 169 -58.89 48.26 -23.59
N LEU A 170 -58.88 47.05 -24.16
CA LEU A 170 -59.48 46.77 -25.47
C LEU A 170 -61.00 46.93 -25.45
N GLU A 171 -61.67 46.47 -24.40
CA GLU A 171 -63.12 46.57 -24.23
C GLU A 171 -63.58 48.03 -24.07
N THR A 172 -62.91 48.79 -23.19
CA THR A 172 -63.17 50.23 -23.00
C THR A 172 -62.90 51.05 -24.25
N LEU A 173 -61.86 50.71 -25.03
CA LEU A 173 -61.58 51.34 -26.32
C LEU A 173 -62.67 51.02 -27.35
N ALA A 174 -63.15 49.78 -27.40
CA ALA A 174 -64.25 49.36 -28.28
C ALA A 174 -65.56 50.10 -27.93
N GLU A 175 -65.86 50.23 -26.64
CA GLU A 175 -67.01 50.98 -26.14
C GLU A 175 -66.91 52.47 -26.51
N THR A 176 -65.74 53.08 -26.28
CA THR A 176 -65.47 54.49 -26.63
C THR A 176 -65.63 54.72 -28.13
N LYS A 177 -65.11 53.82 -28.98
CA LYS A 177 -65.30 53.87 -30.43
C LYS A 177 -66.78 53.78 -30.82
N GLY A 178 -67.55 52.93 -30.13
CA GLY A 178 -69.00 52.82 -30.29
C GLY A 178 -69.74 54.10 -29.89
N ASN A 179 -69.35 54.74 -28.78
CA ASN A 179 -69.91 56.01 -28.31
C ASN A 179 -69.62 57.16 -29.28
N ILE A 180 -68.38 57.26 -29.79
CA ILE A 180 -68.00 58.23 -30.81
C ILE A 180 -68.81 58.03 -32.09
N ARG A 181 -69.01 56.77 -32.52
CA ARG A 181 -69.84 56.47 -33.69
C ARG A 181 -71.29 56.90 -33.48
N ARG A 182 -71.90 56.58 -32.35
CA ARG A 182 -73.26 57.02 -32.00
C ARG A 182 -73.39 58.54 -31.95
N ALA A 183 -72.43 59.22 -31.32
CA ALA A 183 -72.39 60.68 -31.27
C ALA A 183 -72.27 61.29 -32.67
N ARG A 184 -71.36 60.77 -33.50
CA ARG A 184 -71.19 61.18 -34.91
C ARG A 184 -72.48 60.98 -35.70
N ASP A 185 -73.11 59.81 -35.60
CA ASP A 185 -74.34 59.51 -36.34
C ASP A 185 -75.48 60.47 -35.93
N LYS A 186 -75.56 60.82 -34.64
CA LYS A 186 -76.47 61.85 -34.11
C LYS A 186 -76.16 63.26 -34.65
N TYR A 187 -74.89 63.67 -34.65
CA TYR A 187 -74.50 64.96 -35.23
C TYR A 187 -74.79 65.05 -36.72
N VAL A 188 -74.59 63.96 -37.48
CA VAL A 188 -74.90 63.90 -38.91
C VAL A 188 -76.42 63.97 -39.14
N SER A 189 -77.23 63.30 -38.31
CA SER A 189 -78.70 63.41 -38.40
C SER A 189 -79.20 64.81 -38.06
N ASP A 190 -78.64 65.43 -37.01
CA ASP A 190 -79.00 66.78 -36.59
C ASP A 190 -78.59 67.80 -37.67
N ALA A 191 -77.38 67.70 -38.22
CA ALA A 191 -76.93 68.56 -39.32
C ALA A 191 -77.80 68.43 -40.58
N LYS A 192 -78.20 67.21 -40.96
CA LYS A 192 -79.17 66.99 -42.05
C LYS A 192 -80.51 67.68 -41.76
N ARG A 193 -80.99 67.61 -40.51
CA ARG A 193 -82.25 68.24 -40.09
C ARG A 193 -82.18 69.77 -40.16
N TYR A 194 -81.12 70.38 -39.62
CA TYR A 194 -80.91 71.83 -39.68
C TYR A 194 -80.73 72.34 -41.11
N HIS A 195 -80.03 71.61 -42.00
CA HIS A 195 -79.90 72.00 -43.39
C HIS A 195 -81.26 71.96 -44.13
N PHE A 196 -82.12 71.00 -43.77
CA PHE A 196 -83.50 70.93 -44.27
C PHE A 196 -84.35 72.10 -43.74
N ASP A 197 -84.25 72.43 -42.45
CA ASP A 197 -85.03 73.52 -41.82
C ASP A 197 -84.63 74.91 -42.36
N VAL A 198 -83.34 75.15 -42.63
CA VAL A 198 -82.87 76.42 -43.23
C VAL A 198 -83.29 76.54 -44.70
N ALA A 199 -83.34 75.43 -45.45
CA ALA A 199 -83.86 75.43 -46.82
C ALA A 199 -85.37 75.71 -46.91
N VAL A 200 -86.11 75.55 -45.81
CA VAL A 200 -87.56 75.81 -45.72
C VAL A 200 -87.87 77.16 -45.05
N MET A 201 -86.86 77.88 -44.52
CA MET A 201 -87.08 79.21 -43.93
C MET A 201 -87.43 80.24 -45.01
N PRO A 202 -88.59 80.91 -44.94
CA PRO A 202 -88.97 81.94 -45.89
C PRO A 202 -88.07 83.18 -45.71
N LEU A 203 -87.51 83.66 -46.82
CA LEU A 203 -86.84 84.96 -46.94
C LEU A 203 -87.86 86.07 -46.62
N ILE A 204 -87.93 86.49 -45.36
CA ILE A 204 -88.65 87.70 -44.99
C ILE A 204 -87.65 88.85 -45.14
N SER A 205 -87.63 89.42 -46.34
CA SER A 205 -87.05 90.75 -46.62
C SER A 205 -87.99 91.86 -46.16
#